data_AF-A0A932G3A7-F1
#
_entry.id   AF-A0A932G3A7-F1
#
_cell.length_a   1.000
_cell.length_b   1.000
_cell.length_c   1.000
_cell.angle_alpha   90.00
_cell.angle_beta   90.00
_cell.angle_gamma   90.00
#
_symmetry.space_group_name_H-M   'P 1'
#
loop_
_entity.id
_entity.type
_entity.pdbx_description
1 polymer ?
#
loop_
_entity_poly.entity_id
_entity_poly.type
_entity_poly.pdbx_seq_one_letter_code
_entity_poly.pdbx_strand_id
1 'polypeptide(L)'
;MGRWRVSEVPACLGIAVVAWLGVPAAARGQHGAGDGQAPAARVPAYVAASPPCTPAATVAVTAEALRPMLRAAAGGEVPQASASELVSSCAVSRGEIVDALNRGGLRAHRARDYARAVRMWELAVEVDPSKTAARYNLACGYAMTGRRDEAIAQLAQLRCAGEAGARWLVRAQEDGDLATLRADPRFVSALRPVAPAPAPPAPAPAPAAPAFDPICREIEDPDEIRQCVVRPGGRALPGGGRVDIAEVTNTSYETTAYLVFRDADDIIRSEHLATSRDEPGESSSFRLGELSVTPTVVSVSVTDETVTTGNTGDPDEDAQIVTERATSSMVCTLRDDLYECESRVTNRTCQGSAGAPRWYVRSICGR
;
A
#
# COMPACT_ATOMS: atom_id res chain seq x y z
N MET A 1 51.09 -9.05 -21.63
CA MET A 1 50.42 -9.15 -20.31
C MET A 1 49.18 -8.27 -20.33
N GLY A 2 48.02 -8.82 -20.72
CA GLY A 2 46.76 -8.06 -20.75
C GLY A 2 45.93 -8.39 -19.51
N ARG A 3 45.77 -7.43 -18.60
CA ARG A 3 44.87 -7.55 -17.45
C ARG A 3 43.44 -7.28 -17.93
N TRP A 4 42.55 -8.24 -17.74
CA TRP A 4 41.11 -8.08 -17.95
C TRP A 4 40.55 -7.19 -16.83
N ARG A 5 39.86 -6.11 -17.20
CA ARG A 5 39.13 -5.26 -16.27
C ARG A 5 37.89 -6.01 -15.75
N VAL A 6 37.68 -5.90 -14.44
CA VAL A 6 36.50 -6.38 -13.72
C VAL A 6 35.26 -5.76 -14.37
N SER A 7 34.33 -6.59 -14.82
CA SER A 7 33.00 -6.16 -15.26
C SER A 7 32.30 -5.49 -14.07
N GLU A 8 32.26 -4.17 -14.11
CA GLU A 8 31.67 -3.32 -13.09
C GLU A 8 30.16 -3.61 -13.00
N VAL A 9 29.71 -3.99 -11.80
CA VAL A 9 28.29 -3.85 -11.43
C VAL A 9 27.93 -2.37 -11.66
N PRO A 10 26.86 -2.05 -12.41
CA PRO A 10 26.53 -0.66 -12.72
C PRO A 10 26.49 0.15 -11.43
N ALA A 11 27.29 1.22 -11.37
CA ALA A 11 27.26 2.17 -10.28
C ALA A 11 25.83 2.70 -10.11
N CYS A 12 25.42 3.01 -8.87
CA CYS A 12 24.09 3.58 -8.55
C CYS A 12 23.89 5.02 -9.07
N LEU A 13 24.48 5.35 -10.23
CA LEU A 13 24.33 6.61 -10.93
C LEU A 13 22.94 6.67 -11.58
N GLY A 14 21.95 7.00 -10.77
CA GLY A 14 20.56 7.18 -11.16
C GLY A 14 20.05 8.60 -10.94
N ILE A 15 20.82 9.63 -11.34
CA ILE A 15 20.26 10.96 -11.63
C ILE A 15 20.94 11.48 -12.90
N ALA A 16 20.43 11.04 -14.05
CA ALA A 16 20.54 11.83 -15.26
C ALA A 16 19.11 12.22 -15.63
N VAL A 17 18.80 13.51 -15.52
CA VAL A 17 17.66 14.10 -16.22
C VAL A 17 17.97 13.92 -17.71
N VAL A 18 17.58 12.78 -18.27
CA VAL A 18 17.60 12.58 -19.71
C VAL A 18 16.36 13.29 -20.22
N ALA A 19 16.56 14.54 -20.65
CA ALA A 19 15.61 15.22 -21.50
C ALA A 19 15.33 14.30 -22.70
N TRP A 20 14.07 13.88 -22.82
CA TRP A 20 13.57 13.16 -23.98
C TRP A 20 13.59 14.12 -25.17
N LEU A 21 14.73 14.21 -25.86
CA LEU A 21 14.78 14.76 -27.20
C LEU A 21 14.59 13.60 -28.19
N GLY A 22 13.50 13.69 -28.94
CA GLY A 22 13.07 12.69 -29.91
C GLY A 22 14.15 12.36 -30.94
N VAL A 23 14.32 11.08 -31.20
CA VAL A 23 15.11 10.57 -32.33
C VAL A 23 14.14 10.27 -33.48
N PRO A 24 14.37 10.82 -34.69
CA PRO A 24 13.54 10.52 -35.84
C PRO A 24 13.88 9.15 -36.44
N ALA A 25 12.87 8.54 -37.05
CA ALA A 25 12.94 7.27 -37.76
C ALA A 25 13.81 7.37 -39.03
N ALA A 26 14.79 6.47 -39.18
CA ALA A 26 15.09 5.76 -40.43
C ALA A 26 16.39 4.94 -40.29
N ALA A 27 16.33 3.64 -40.52
CA ALA A 27 17.18 2.91 -41.47
C ALA A 27 16.86 1.41 -41.44
N ARG A 28 16.35 0.89 -42.57
CA ARG A 28 16.31 -0.54 -42.88
C ARG A 28 17.74 -1.04 -43.15
N GLY A 29 18.06 -2.23 -42.66
CA GLY A 29 19.21 -3.01 -43.09
C GLY A 29 19.03 -4.47 -42.67
N GLN A 30 18.91 -5.37 -43.66
CA GLN A 30 18.81 -6.82 -43.49
C GLN A 30 20.20 -7.43 -43.29
N HIS A 31 20.33 -8.45 -42.42
CA HIS A 31 20.97 -9.75 -42.69
C HIS A 31 21.35 -10.50 -41.40
N GLY A 32 21.14 -11.82 -41.40
CA GLY A 32 21.90 -12.79 -40.59
C GLY A 32 21.08 -13.64 -39.63
N ALA A 33 20.73 -14.86 -40.05
CA ALA A 33 20.21 -15.92 -39.19
C ALA A 33 21.32 -16.49 -38.29
N GLY A 34 21.00 -16.77 -37.02
CA GLY A 34 21.89 -17.46 -36.07
C GLY A 34 21.32 -17.50 -34.66
N ASP A 35 20.91 -18.70 -34.25
CA ASP A 35 20.64 -19.22 -32.90
C ASP A 35 19.55 -18.55 -32.04
N GLY A 36 18.49 -19.34 -31.79
CA GLY A 36 17.27 -18.98 -31.07
C GLY A 36 17.43 -18.78 -29.56
N GLN A 37 18.19 -17.77 -29.15
CA GLN A 37 18.02 -17.16 -27.85
C GLN A 37 17.07 -15.97 -28.02
N ALA A 38 15.84 -16.06 -27.46
CA ALA A 38 14.96 -14.90 -27.39
C ALA A 38 15.74 -13.71 -26.81
N PRO A 39 15.69 -12.51 -27.41
CA PRO A 39 16.46 -11.37 -26.92
C PRO A 39 16.05 -11.13 -25.47
N ALA A 40 17.02 -11.22 -24.54
CA ALA A 40 16.78 -10.99 -23.13
C ALA A 40 16.14 -9.61 -22.97
N ALA A 41 14.86 -9.59 -22.58
CA ALA A 41 14.16 -8.34 -22.29
C ALA A 41 14.99 -7.59 -21.26
N ARG A 42 15.44 -6.39 -21.62
CA ARG A 42 16.29 -5.57 -20.76
C ARG A 42 15.39 -5.00 -19.66
N VAL A 43 15.28 -5.74 -18.55
CA VAL A 43 14.59 -5.28 -17.34
C VAL A 43 15.12 -3.90 -16.94
N PRO A 44 14.24 -2.91 -16.73
CA PRO A 44 14.68 -1.54 -16.48
C PRO A 44 15.43 -1.41 -15.15
N ALA A 45 16.34 -0.44 -15.11
CA ALA A 45 17.01 -0.02 -13.88
C ALA A 45 15.98 0.49 -12.86
N TYR A 46 16.33 0.38 -11.59
CA TYR A 46 15.51 0.92 -10.51
C TYR A 46 15.37 2.44 -10.64
N VAL A 47 14.17 2.94 -10.37
CA VAL A 47 13.87 4.36 -10.22
C VAL A 47 13.16 4.56 -8.88
N ALA A 48 13.40 5.69 -8.22
CA ALA A 48 12.79 5.97 -6.91
C ALA A 48 11.26 6.11 -7.01
N ALA A 49 10.76 6.63 -8.13
CA ALA A 49 9.34 6.75 -8.41
C ALA A 49 9.09 6.53 -9.91
N SER A 50 8.05 5.79 -10.23
CA SER A 50 7.56 5.67 -11.61
C SER A 50 6.81 6.94 -12.02
N PRO A 51 6.92 7.38 -13.29
CA PRO A 51 6.21 8.55 -13.76
C PRO A 51 4.69 8.34 -13.69
N PRO A 52 3.91 9.42 -13.50
CA PRO A 52 2.45 9.34 -13.51
C PRO A 52 1.95 8.75 -14.83
N CYS A 53 0.82 8.06 -14.78
CA CYS A 53 0.26 7.43 -15.97
C CYS A 53 -0.27 8.50 -16.93
N THR A 54 0.12 8.39 -18.20
CA THR A 54 -0.41 9.20 -19.29
C THR A 54 -1.17 8.29 -20.25
N PRO A 55 -2.50 8.46 -20.43
CA PRO A 55 -3.28 7.61 -21.33
C PRO A 55 -2.70 7.66 -22.74
N ALA A 56 -2.50 6.48 -23.34
CA ALA A 56 -2.02 6.40 -24.71
C ALA A 56 -3.11 6.83 -25.69
N ALA A 57 -2.72 7.46 -26.81
CA ALA A 57 -3.65 7.82 -27.88
C ALA A 57 -4.36 6.59 -28.50
N THR A 58 -3.71 5.43 -28.43
CA THR A 58 -4.29 4.14 -28.80
C THR A 58 -4.13 3.17 -27.64
N VAL A 59 -5.25 2.68 -27.13
CA VAL A 59 -5.31 1.71 -26.02
C VAL A 59 -5.45 0.31 -26.61
N ALA A 60 -4.37 -0.47 -26.57
CA ALA A 60 -4.39 -1.86 -27.05
C ALA A 60 -5.12 -2.80 -26.08
N VAL A 61 -5.13 -2.48 -24.78
CA VAL A 61 -5.83 -3.23 -23.73
C VAL A 61 -6.80 -2.29 -23.01
N THR A 62 -8.10 -2.44 -23.26
CA THR A 62 -9.12 -1.56 -22.67
C THR A 62 -9.28 -1.80 -21.16
N ALA A 63 -9.89 -0.84 -20.46
CA ALA A 63 -10.20 -0.95 -19.04
C ALA A 63 -11.01 -2.23 -18.71
N GLU A 64 -11.98 -2.56 -19.57
CA GLU A 64 -12.86 -3.73 -19.44
C GLU A 64 -12.09 -5.04 -19.64
N ALA A 65 -11.13 -5.07 -20.57
CA ALA A 65 -10.31 -6.24 -20.85
C ALA A 65 -9.20 -6.45 -19.80
N LEU A 66 -8.73 -5.38 -19.14
CA LEU A 66 -7.61 -5.44 -18.21
C LEU A 66 -7.96 -6.20 -16.93
N ARG A 67 -9.12 -5.95 -16.31
CA ARG A 67 -9.51 -6.60 -15.05
C ARG A 67 -9.54 -8.13 -15.10
N PRO A 68 -10.19 -8.81 -16.07
CA PRO A 68 -10.14 -10.27 -16.15
C PRO A 68 -8.72 -10.78 -16.44
N MET A 69 -7.93 -10.04 -17.23
CA MET A 69 -6.53 -10.38 -17.49
C MET A 69 -5.67 -10.34 -16.21
N LEU A 70 -5.87 -9.35 -15.34
CA LEU A 70 -5.18 -9.27 -14.04
C LEU A 70 -5.62 -10.37 -13.07
N ARG A 71 -6.89 -10.79 -13.11
CA ARG A 71 -7.36 -11.96 -12.34
C ARG A 71 -6.68 -13.25 -12.80
N ALA A 72 -6.59 -13.48 -14.11
CA ALA A 72 -5.87 -14.61 -14.69
C ALA A 72 -4.37 -14.56 -14.35
N ALA A 73 -3.77 -13.36 -14.43
CA ALA A 73 -2.39 -13.13 -14.02
C ALA A 73 -2.14 -13.50 -12.56
N ALA A 74 -3.00 -13.05 -11.64
CA ALA A 74 -2.94 -13.41 -10.23
C ALA A 74 -3.14 -14.93 -9.97
N GLY A 75 -3.79 -15.63 -10.90
CA GLY A 75 -3.93 -17.08 -10.94
C GLY A 75 -2.70 -17.84 -11.46
N GLY A 76 -1.76 -17.14 -12.10
CA GLY A 76 -0.54 -17.73 -12.66
C GLY A 76 -0.51 -17.81 -14.19
N GLU A 77 -1.44 -17.18 -14.91
CA GLU A 77 -1.38 -17.09 -16.38
C GLU A 77 -0.58 -15.86 -16.85
N VAL A 78 0.39 -16.01 -17.75
CA VAL A 78 1.20 -14.88 -18.23
C VAL A 78 0.38 -14.05 -19.21
N PRO A 79 0.13 -12.75 -18.95
CA PRO A 79 -0.57 -11.88 -19.88
C PRO A 79 0.11 -11.87 -21.25
N GLN A 80 -0.69 -11.98 -22.31
CA GLN A 80 -0.24 -11.75 -23.69
C GLN A 80 -0.31 -10.26 -24.02
N ALA A 81 0.37 -9.45 -23.20
CA ALA A 81 0.46 -8.00 -23.32
C ALA A 81 1.81 -7.52 -22.75
N SER A 82 2.39 -6.51 -23.38
CA SER A 82 3.59 -5.82 -22.91
C SER A 82 3.27 -4.89 -21.72
N ALA A 83 4.30 -4.48 -20.98
CA ALA A 83 4.15 -3.53 -19.89
C ALA A 83 3.49 -2.21 -20.33
N SER A 84 3.86 -1.70 -21.51
CA SER A 84 3.27 -0.48 -22.09
C SER A 84 1.79 -0.65 -22.41
N GLU A 85 1.37 -1.82 -22.88
CA GLU A 85 -0.04 -2.09 -23.17
C GLU A 85 -0.86 -2.19 -21.89
N LEU A 86 -0.32 -2.86 -20.86
CA LEU A 86 -0.98 -3.01 -19.55
C LEU A 86 -1.23 -1.66 -18.85
N VAL A 87 -0.34 -0.69 -19.01
CA VAL A 87 -0.49 0.65 -18.41
C VAL A 87 -1.19 1.65 -19.33
N SER A 88 -1.41 1.31 -20.61
CA SER A 88 -1.85 2.28 -21.65
C SER A 88 -3.20 2.95 -21.37
N SER A 89 -4.11 2.26 -20.68
CA SER A 89 -5.46 2.78 -20.38
C SER A 89 -5.53 3.65 -19.13
N CYS A 90 -4.52 3.57 -18.25
CA CYS A 90 -4.53 4.16 -16.90
C CYS A 90 -5.76 3.80 -16.04
N ALA A 91 -6.53 2.78 -16.42
CA ALA A 91 -7.76 2.39 -15.73
C ALA A 91 -7.52 1.63 -14.42
N VAL A 92 -6.29 1.14 -14.24
CA VAL A 92 -5.82 0.41 -13.07
C VAL A 92 -4.45 0.97 -12.70
N SER A 93 -4.16 1.09 -11.40
CA SER A 93 -2.87 1.59 -10.95
C SER A 93 -1.74 0.63 -11.34
N ARG A 94 -0.53 1.17 -11.57
CA ARG A 94 0.67 0.34 -11.78
C ARG A 94 0.88 -0.64 -10.62
N GLY A 95 0.57 -0.22 -9.40
CA GLY A 95 0.64 -1.05 -8.19
C GLY A 95 -0.24 -2.28 -8.29
N GLU A 96 -1.52 -2.11 -8.64
CA GLU A 96 -2.45 -3.24 -8.76
C GLU A 96 -2.05 -4.21 -9.88
N ILE A 97 -1.56 -3.69 -11.02
CA ILE A 97 -1.01 -4.52 -12.11
C ILE A 97 0.19 -5.34 -11.61
N VAL A 98 1.13 -4.69 -10.91
CA VAL A 98 2.30 -5.36 -10.34
C VAL A 98 1.91 -6.40 -9.29
N ASP A 99 0.93 -6.11 -8.43
CA ASP A 99 0.51 -7.05 -7.40
C ASP A 99 -0.12 -8.31 -8.00
N ALA A 100 -0.92 -8.16 -9.07
CA ALA A 100 -1.46 -9.29 -9.80
C ALA A 100 -0.34 -10.16 -10.42
N LEU A 101 0.61 -9.53 -11.12
CA LEU A 101 1.77 -10.22 -11.71
C LEU A 101 2.65 -10.88 -10.64
N ASN A 102 2.87 -10.21 -9.52
CA ASN A 102 3.71 -10.70 -8.44
C ASN A 102 3.08 -11.92 -7.75
N ARG A 103 1.75 -11.89 -7.51
CA ARG A 103 1.01 -13.05 -6.99
C ARG A 103 1.07 -14.23 -7.95
N GLY A 104 0.86 -14.00 -9.24
CA GLY A 104 1.00 -15.02 -10.28
C GLY A 104 2.39 -15.64 -10.29
N GLY A 105 3.42 -14.80 -10.24
CA GLY A 105 4.82 -15.23 -10.25
C GLY A 105 5.16 -16.08 -9.02
N LEU A 106 4.69 -15.69 -7.84
CA LEU A 106 4.83 -16.49 -6.61
C LEU A 106 4.11 -17.84 -6.70
N ARG A 107 2.93 -17.91 -7.33
CA ARG A 107 2.23 -19.19 -7.56
C ARG A 107 3.03 -20.08 -8.52
N ALA A 108 3.49 -19.53 -9.63
CA ALA A 108 4.34 -20.26 -10.59
C ALA A 108 5.63 -20.75 -9.92
N HIS A 109 6.27 -19.93 -9.10
CA HIS A 109 7.46 -20.28 -8.33
C HIS A 109 7.21 -21.44 -7.36
N ARG A 110 6.11 -21.39 -6.59
CA ARG A 110 5.71 -22.49 -5.69
C ARG A 110 5.44 -23.78 -6.45
N ALA A 111 4.92 -23.68 -7.67
CA ALA A 111 4.75 -24.80 -8.59
C ALA A 111 6.07 -25.26 -9.26
N ARG A 112 7.21 -24.65 -8.92
CA ARG A 112 8.54 -24.87 -9.51
C ARG A 112 8.63 -24.55 -11.01
N ASP A 113 7.65 -23.80 -11.53
CA ASP A 113 7.71 -23.24 -12.88
C ASP A 113 8.43 -21.89 -12.84
N TYR A 114 9.74 -21.96 -12.64
CA TYR A 114 10.58 -20.78 -12.48
C TYR A 114 10.63 -19.93 -13.75
N ALA A 115 10.54 -20.55 -14.93
CA ALA A 115 10.50 -19.82 -16.20
C ALA A 115 9.26 -18.93 -16.29
N ARG A 116 8.09 -19.45 -15.89
CA ARG A 116 6.86 -18.65 -15.84
C ARG A 116 6.94 -17.56 -14.76
N ALA A 117 7.47 -17.88 -13.58
CA ALA A 117 7.64 -16.91 -12.51
C ALA A 117 8.52 -15.72 -12.94
N VAL A 118 9.66 -16.01 -13.56
CA VAL A 118 10.57 -15.01 -14.14
C VAL A 118 9.85 -14.11 -15.12
N ARG A 119 9.09 -14.67 -16.08
CA ARG A 119 8.35 -13.87 -17.09
C ARG A 119 7.37 -12.89 -16.44
N MET A 120 6.69 -13.30 -15.38
CA MET A 120 5.74 -12.44 -14.66
C MET A 120 6.45 -11.33 -13.89
N TRP A 121 7.56 -11.65 -13.22
CA TRP A 121 8.31 -10.64 -12.47
C TRP A 121 9.11 -9.70 -13.37
N GLU A 122 9.60 -10.15 -14.53
CA GLU A 122 10.14 -9.28 -15.58
C GLU A 122 9.08 -8.25 -15.99
N LEU A 123 7.88 -8.71 -16.34
CA LEU A 123 6.76 -7.85 -16.71
C LEU A 123 6.35 -6.90 -15.58
N ALA A 124 6.37 -7.37 -14.32
CA ALA A 124 6.06 -6.53 -13.16
C ALA A 124 7.08 -5.40 -12.97
N VAL A 125 8.37 -5.70 -13.11
CA VAL A 125 9.43 -4.69 -13.00
C VAL A 125 9.41 -3.73 -14.20
N GLU A 126 8.99 -4.19 -15.38
CA GLU A 126 8.76 -3.31 -16.53
C GLU A 126 7.56 -2.37 -16.33
N VAL A 127 6.48 -2.86 -15.73
CA VAL A 127 5.29 -2.03 -15.38
C VAL A 127 5.65 -0.98 -14.34
N ASP A 128 6.41 -1.34 -13.31
CA ASP A 128 6.85 -0.41 -12.28
C ASP A 128 8.27 -0.71 -11.79
N PRO A 129 9.28 -0.01 -12.33
CA PRO A 129 10.68 -0.27 -11.98
C PRO A 129 11.03 0.12 -10.54
N SER A 130 10.15 0.85 -9.83
CA SER A 130 10.32 1.21 -8.41
C SER A 130 9.95 0.09 -7.43
N LYS A 131 9.26 -0.96 -7.89
CA LYS A 131 8.72 -2.01 -7.01
C LYS A 131 9.81 -3.00 -6.59
N THR A 132 10.32 -2.81 -5.39
CA THR A 132 11.42 -3.62 -4.84
C THR A 132 11.03 -5.08 -4.56
N ALA A 133 9.77 -5.36 -4.22
CA ALA A 133 9.29 -6.73 -4.00
C ALA A 133 9.36 -7.60 -5.27
N ALA A 134 8.84 -7.09 -6.40
CA ALA A 134 8.88 -7.79 -7.67
C ALA A 134 10.33 -8.00 -8.15
N ARG A 135 11.20 -7.01 -7.91
CA ARG A 135 12.62 -7.08 -8.26
C ARG A 135 13.39 -8.12 -7.43
N TYR A 136 13.10 -8.25 -6.14
CA TYR A 136 13.65 -9.31 -5.30
C TYR A 136 13.24 -10.69 -5.79
N ASN A 137 11.94 -10.87 -6.02
CA ASN A 137 11.41 -12.14 -6.51
C ASN A 137 12.01 -12.51 -7.88
N LEU A 138 12.19 -11.51 -8.76
CA LEU A 138 12.89 -11.69 -10.03
C LEU A 138 14.33 -12.20 -9.83
N ALA A 139 15.07 -11.66 -8.84
CA ALA A 139 16.40 -12.15 -8.51
C ALA A 139 16.39 -13.62 -8.10
N CYS A 140 15.44 -14.05 -7.26
CA CYS A 140 15.25 -15.45 -6.88
C CYS A 140 14.93 -16.32 -8.10
N GLY A 141 13.98 -15.90 -8.94
CA GLY A 141 13.62 -16.63 -10.17
C GLY A 141 14.80 -16.78 -11.14
N TYR A 142 15.62 -15.75 -11.30
CA TYR A 142 16.85 -15.83 -12.09
C TYR A 142 17.87 -16.81 -11.49
N ALA A 143 18.07 -16.79 -10.18
CA ALA A 143 18.96 -17.75 -9.53
C ALA A 143 18.49 -19.21 -9.72
N MET A 144 17.19 -19.46 -9.58
CA MET A 144 16.58 -20.78 -9.75
C MET A 144 16.58 -21.29 -11.20
N THR A 145 16.70 -20.38 -12.18
CA THR A 145 16.86 -20.73 -13.60
C THR A 145 18.31 -20.74 -14.07
N GLY A 146 19.29 -20.58 -13.15
CA GLY A 146 20.72 -20.56 -13.48
C GLY A 146 21.19 -19.25 -14.12
N ARG A 147 20.33 -18.23 -14.23
CA ARG A 147 20.60 -16.88 -14.76
C ARG A 147 21.30 -16.03 -13.70
N ARG A 148 22.50 -16.48 -13.32
CA ARG A 148 23.29 -15.96 -12.19
C ARG A 148 23.61 -14.46 -12.32
N ASP A 149 24.02 -14.04 -13.51
CA ASP A 149 24.44 -12.66 -13.72
C ASP A 149 23.25 -11.70 -13.62
N GLU A 150 22.08 -12.09 -14.14
CA GLU A 150 20.86 -11.30 -14.02
C GLU A 150 20.33 -11.26 -12.59
N ALA A 151 20.42 -12.35 -11.83
CA ALA A 151 20.06 -12.37 -10.41
C ALA A 151 20.88 -11.36 -9.61
N ILE A 152 22.21 -11.37 -9.78
CA ILE A 152 23.12 -10.43 -9.10
C ILE A 152 22.86 -8.99 -9.56
N ALA A 153 22.55 -8.78 -10.84
CA ALA A 153 22.18 -7.46 -11.34
C ALA A 153 20.91 -6.92 -10.65
N GLN A 154 19.88 -7.74 -10.43
CA GLN A 154 18.67 -7.31 -9.71
C GLN A 154 18.95 -6.99 -8.24
N LEU A 155 19.81 -7.77 -7.56
CA LEU A 155 20.24 -7.46 -6.19
C LEU A 155 21.02 -6.13 -6.12
N ALA A 156 21.85 -5.84 -7.12
CA ALA A 156 22.55 -4.56 -7.20
C ALA A 156 21.58 -3.38 -7.39
N GLN A 157 20.50 -3.56 -8.15
CA GLN A 157 19.43 -2.57 -8.28
C GLN A 157 18.67 -2.38 -6.96
N LEU A 158 18.40 -3.45 -6.21
CA LEU A 158 17.83 -3.34 -4.86
C LEU A 158 18.74 -2.58 -3.90
N ARG A 159 20.06 -2.77 -4.01
CA ARG A 159 21.03 -1.96 -3.29
C ARG A 159 20.92 -0.47 -3.65
N CYS A 160 20.76 -0.14 -4.92
CA CYS A 160 20.53 1.26 -5.33
C CYS A 160 19.18 1.84 -4.86
N ALA A 161 18.22 1.00 -4.46
CA ALA A 161 16.96 1.44 -3.86
C ALA A 161 17.07 1.90 -2.40
N GLY A 162 18.27 1.82 -1.78
CA GLY A 162 18.50 2.30 -0.42
C GLY A 162 17.58 1.62 0.60
N GLU A 163 16.92 2.40 1.46
CA GLU A 163 16.02 1.89 2.50
C GLU A 163 14.89 1.00 1.94
N ALA A 164 14.32 1.36 0.78
CA ALA A 164 13.26 0.58 0.14
C ALA A 164 13.74 -0.82 -0.32
N GLY A 165 15.05 -0.98 -0.54
CA GLY A 165 15.69 -2.24 -0.88
C GLY A 165 16.30 -3.00 0.29
N ALA A 166 16.59 -2.32 1.40
CA ALA A 166 17.40 -2.85 2.51
C ALA A 166 16.83 -4.16 3.08
N ARG A 167 15.52 -4.22 3.35
CA ARG A 167 14.87 -5.44 3.88
C ARG A 167 15.04 -6.65 2.96
N TRP A 168 15.05 -6.43 1.64
CA TRP A 168 15.20 -7.50 0.65
C TRP A 168 16.63 -8.01 0.59
N LEU A 169 17.62 -7.14 0.79
CA LEU A 169 19.02 -7.54 0.85
C LEU A 169 19.34 -8.35 2.11
N VAL A 170 18.71 -8.04 3.24
CA VAL A 170 18.81 -8.85 4.46
C VAL A 170 18.25 -10.25 4.18
N ARG A 171 17.03 -10.32 3.64
CA ARG A 171 16.41 -11.60 3.26
C ARG A 171 17.26 -12.40 2.26
N ALA A 172 17.87 -11.73 1.29
CA ALA A 172 18.69 -12.35 0.26
C ALA A 172 19.89 -13.14 0.81
N GLN A 173 20.40 -12.77 2.00
CA GLN A 173 21.54 -13.46 2.63
C GLN A 173 21.19 -14.91 2.98
N GLU A 174 19.95 -15.14 3.42
CA GLU A 174 19.51 -16.41 3.99
C GLU A 174 18.56 -17.20 3.07
N ASP A 175 18.01 -16.56 2.03
CA ASP A 175 17.08 -17.20 1.10
C ASP A 175 17.73 -18.38 0.36
N GLY A 176 17.03 -19.52 0.36
CA GLY A 176 17.48 -20.76 -0.27
C GLY A 176 17.55 -20.66 -1.79
N ASP A 177 16.70 -19.85 -2.42
CA ASP A 177 16.70 -19.67 -3.88
C ASP A 177 18.00 -19.02 -4.37
N LEU A 178 18.66 -18.26 -3.49
CA LEU A 178 19.91 -17.56 -3.78
C LEU A 178 21.15 -18.29 -3.25
N ALA A 179 20.99 -19.50 -2.69
CA ALA A 179 22.08 -20.23 -2.03
C ALA A 179 23.28 -20.48 -2.97
N THR A 180 23.02 -20.75 -4.25
CA THR A 180 24.06 -20.98 -5.28
C THR A 180 24.91 -19.73 -5.54
N LEU A 181 24.41 -18.54 -5.20
CA LEU A 181 25.07 -17.25 -5.44
C LEU A 181 25.99 -16.81 -4.31
N ARG A 182 25.85 -17.36 -3.11
CA ARG A 182 26.55 -16.88 -1.89
C ARG A 182 28.07 -16.87 -2.00
N ALA A 183 28.64 -17.79 -2.78
CA ALA A 183 30.08 -17.85 -3.03
C ALA A 183 30.56 -16.83 -4.09
N ASP A 184 29.66 -16.13 -4.81
CA ASP A 184 30.06 -15.09 -5.75
C ASP A 184 30.51 -13.82 -5.01
N PRO A 185 31.72 -13.32 -5.24
CA PRO A 185 32.13 -12.02 -4.70
C PRO A 185 31.23 -10.87 -5.16
N ARG A 186 30.62 -10.97 -6.35
CA ARG A 186 29.68 -9.97 -6.87
C ARG A 186 28.36 -9.99 -6.11
N PHE A 187 27.90 -11.17 -5.68
CA PHE A 187 26.73 -11.31 -4.81
C PHE A 187 26.99 -10.65 -3.45
N VAL A 188 28.11 -10.98 -2.81
CA VAL A 188 28.51 -10.36 -1.53
C VAL A 188 28.57 -8.84 -1.67
N SER A 189 29.16 -8.33 -2.76
CA SER A 189 29.19 -6.89 -3.06
C SER A 189 27.78 -6.30 -3.23
N ALA A 190 26.91 -6.97 -3.99
CA ALA A 190 25.53 -6.52 -4.24
C ALA A 190 24.68 -6.43 -2.96
N LEU A 191 24.99 -7.22 -1.93
CA LEU A 191 24.28 -7.17 -0.64
C LEU A 191 24.86 -6.17 0.37
N ARG A 192 26.02 -5.58 0.09
CA ARG A 192 26.59 -4.57 0.99
C ARG A 192 25.66 -3.36 1.04
N PRO A 193 25.41 -2.79 2.24
CA PRO A 193 24.69 -1.52 2.35
C PRO A 193 25.39 -0.46 1.49
N VAL A 194 24.62 0.35 0.77
CA VAL A 194 25.15 1.61 0.25
C VAL A 194 25.44 2.47 1.48
N ALA A 195 26.68 2.97 1.61
CA ALA A 195 26.97 3.97 2.63
C ALA A 195 25.93 5.08 2.47
N PRO A 196 25.25 5.52 3.55
CA PRO A 196 24.23 6.54 3.43
C PRO A 196 24.83 7.73 2.69
N ALA A 197 24.11 8.26 1.69
CA ALA A 197 24.45 9.57 1.14
C ALA A 197 24.60 10.53 2.33
N PRO A 198 25.57 11.47 2.32
CA PRO A 198 25.71 12.44 3.40
C PRO A 198 24.33 13.07 3.61
N ALA A 199 23.77 12.83 4.79
CA ALA A 199 22.41 13.22 5.08
C ALA A 199 22.28 14.73 4.84
N PRO A 200 21.19 15.22 4.22
CA PRO A 200 20.82 16.61 4.43
C PRO A 200 20.83 16.86 5.95
N PRO A 201 21.27 18.04 6.41
CA PRO A 201 21.41 18.31 7.84
C PRO A 201 20.14 17.83 8.54
N ALA A 202 20.33 16.96 9.53
CA ALA A 202 19.22 16.29 10.18
C ALA A 202 18.18 17.35 10.56
N PRO A 203 16.90 17.21 10.17
CA PRO A 203 15.87 17.98 10.84
C PRO A 203 16.05 17.70 12.34
N ALA A 204 15.92 18.77 13.14
CA ALA A 204 16.13 18.73 14.58
C ALA A 204 15.56 17.44 15.17
N PRO A 205 16.26 16.79 16.13
CA PRO A 205 15.86 15.48 16.64
C PRO A 205 14.37 15.48 16.89
N ALA A 206 13.66 14.59 16.18
CA ALA A 206 12.25 14.39 16.43
C ALA A 206 12.10 14.16 17.94
N PRO A 207 11.11 14.81 18.59
CA PRO A 207 10.87 14.57 20.01
C PRO A 207 10.78 13.05 20.22
N ALA A 208 11.34 12.57 21.33
CA ALA A 208 11.29 11.16 21.71
C ALA A 208 9.88 10.63 21.41
N ALA A 209 9.80 9.49 20.71
CA ALA A 209 8.53 8.85 20.40
C ALA A 209 7.68 8.87 21.67
N PRO A 210 6.44 9.37 21.63
CA PRO A 210 5.59 9.40 22.81
C PRO A 210 5.51 7.97 23.36
N ALA A 211 5.55 7.85 24.69
CA ALA A 211 5.49 6.56 25.36
C ALA A 211 4.36 5.73 24.74
N PHE A 212 4.70 4.54 24.24
CA PHE A 212 3.74 3.61 23.67
C PHE A 212 2.74 3.24 24.77
N ASP A 213 1.51 3.73 24.65
CA ASP A 213 0.47 3.43 25.64
C ASP A 213 0.16 1.92 25.57
N PRO A 214 0.24 1.16 26.69
CA PRO A 214 -0.02 -0.28 26.69
C PRO A 214 -1.34 -0.66 26.03
N ILE A 215 -2.35 0.23 26.10
CA ILE A 215 -3.67 0.02 25.51
C ILE A 215 -3.60 -0.32 24.01
N CYS A 216 -2.59 0.20 23.31
CA CYS A 216 -2.47 0.05 21.87
C CYS A 216 -2.04 -1.36 21.43
N ARG A 217 -1.39 -2.14 22.31
CA ARG A 217 -1.00 -3.53 22.01
C ARG A 217 -2.18 -4.47 21.89
N GLU A 218 -3.28 -4.12 22.55
CA GLU A 218 -4.51 -4.91 22.55
C GLU A 218 -5.46 -4.52 21.40
N ILE A 219 -5.20 -3.37 20.74
CA ILE A 219 -6.01 -2.88 19.61
C ILE A 219 -5.53 -3.45 18.28
N GLU A 220 -4.22 -3.41 18.02
CA GLU A 220 -3.59 -3.93 16.80
C GLU A 220 -2.25 -4.62 17.11
N ASP A 221 -1.74 -5.40 16.15
CA ASP A 221 -0.45 -6.06 16.27
C ASP A 221 0.68 -5.04 16.52
N PRO A 222 1.44 -5.13 17.63
CA PRO A 222 2.52 -4.20 17.94
C PRO A 222 3.57 -4.04 16.83
N ASP A 223 3.80 -5.08 16.04
CA ASP A 223 4.77 -5.06 14.94
C ASP A 223 4.26 -4.27 13.72
N GLU A 224 2.95 -4.04 13.64
CA GLU A 224 2.30 -3.25 12.59
C GLU A 224 2.05 -1.80 13.01
N ILE A 225 2.17 -1.46 14.29
CA ILE A 225 1.92 -0.12 14.82
C ILE A 225 3.18 0.75 14.71
N ARG A 226 3.05 1.86 13.98
CA ARG A 226 4.09 2.89 13.87
C ARG A 226 3.92 3.99 14.93
N GLN A 227 2.70 4.42 15.17
CA GLN A 227 2.35 5.44 16.16
C GLN A 227 0.99 5.11 16.76
N CYS A 228 0.81 5.35 18.05
CA CYS A 228 -0.49 5.28 18.69
C CYS A 228 -0.67 6.48 19.62
N VAL A 229 -1.83 7.13 19.56
CA VAL A 229 -2.16 8.28 20.38
C VAL A 229 -3.55 8.10 20.98
N VAL A 230 -3.65 8.05 22.30
CA VAL A 230 -4.94 8.16 22.99
C VAL A 230 -5.29 9.64 23.12
N ARG A 231 -6.42 10.06 22.54
CA ARG A 231 -6.87 11.44 22.60
C ARG A 231 -7.21 11.81 24.05
N PRO A 232 -6.77 13.00 24.53
CA PRO A 232 -7.19 13.50 25.83
C PRO A 232 -8.71 13.72 25.86
N GLY A 233 -9.34 13.48 27.01
CA GLY A 233 -10.78 13.72 27.19
C GLY A 233 -11.65 12.46 27.23
N GLY A 234 -11.08 11.26 27.35
CA GLY A 234 -11.87 10.05 27.64
C GLY A 234 -12.77 10.20 28.87
N ARG A 235 -13.92 9.52 28.84
CA ARG A 235 -15.03 9.69 29.78
C ARG A 235 -15.18 8.44 30.65
N ALA A 236 -15.49 8.65 31.93
CA ALA A 236 -15.84 7.54 32.81
C ALA A 236 -17.18 6.92 32.40
N LEU A 237 -17.27 5.61 32.55
CA LEU A 237 -18.47 4.82 32.37
C LEU A 237 -18.98 4.33 33.74
N PRO A 238 -20.23 3.86 33.84
CA PRO A 238 -20.71 3.13 35.01
C PRO A 238 -19.79 1.94 35.34
N GLY A 239 -19.80 1.47 36.59
CA GLY A 239 -19.02 0.29 36.99
C GLY A 239 -17.51 0.51 37.14
N GLY A 240 -17.02 1.74 36.94
CA GLY A 240 -15.59 2.06 37.04
C GLY A 240 -14.85 1.97 35.69
N GLY A 241 -15.54 1.62 34.61
CA GLY A 241 -14.99 1.61 33.27
C GLY A 241 -14.72 3.01 32.71
N ARG A 242 -14.08 3.04 31.54
CA ARG A 242 -13.71 4.26 30.82
C ARG A 242 -13.82 4.05 29.32
N VAL A 243 -14.18 5.10 28.59
CA VAL A 243 -14.13 5.13 27.14
C VAL A 243 -13.19 6.22 26.65
N ASP A 244 -12.37 5.87 25.68
CA ASP A 244 -11.37 6.72 25.04
C ASP A 244 -11.46 6.65 23.52
N ILE A 245 -10.77 7.58 22.86
CA ILE A 245 -10.53 7.50 21.44
C ILE A 245 -9.03 7.30 21.24
N ALA A 246 -8.66 6.24 20.53
CA ALA A 246 -7.27 5.98 20.15
C ALA A 246 -7.11 6.14 18.63
N GLU A 247 -6.04 6.81 18.21
CA GLU A 247 -5.64 6.91 16.81
C GLU A 247 -4.36 6.09 16.63
N VAL A 248 -4.44 5.05 15.80
CA VAL A 248 -3.34 4.12 15.52
C VAL A 248 -2.90 4.31 14.08
N THR A 249 -1.64 4.67 13.89
CA THR A 249 -1.00 4.73 12.56
C THR A 249 -0.16 3.49 12.36
N ASN A 250 -0.44 2.75 11.30
CA ASN A 250 0.31 1.52 10.98
C ASN A 250 1.61 1.81 10.22
N THR A 251 2.43 0.79 10.01
CA THR A 251 3.69 0.88 9.25
C THR A 251 3.50 1.25 7.78
N SER A 252 2.28 1.10 7.24
CA SER A 252 1.88 1.54 5.91
C SER A 252 1.37 2.99 5.86
N TYR A 253 1.49 3.74 6.98
CA TYR A 253 1.05 5.14 7.14
C TYR A 253 -0.47 5.36 7.08
N GLU A 254 -1.28 4.31 7.17
CA GLU A 254 -2.71 4.45 7.36
C GLU A 254 -2.98 4.76 8.82
N THR A 255 -3.81 5.78 9.11
CA THR A 255 -4.23 6.07 10.48
C THR A 255 -5.67 5.66 10.68
N THR A 256 -5.94 4.85 11.68
CA THR A 256 -7.27 4.36 12.06
C THR A 256 -7.65 4.89 13.44
N ALA A 257 -8.88 5.40 13.56
CA ALA A 257 -9.46 5.80 14.83
C ALA A 257 -10.32 4.67 15.42
N TYR A 258 -10.14 4.44 16.70
CA TYR A 258 -10.86 3.45 17.49
C TYR A 258 -11.56 4.10 18.68
N LEU A 259 -12.77 3.65 18.98
CA LEU A 259 -13.43 3.87 20.27
C LEU A 259 -13.03 2.74 21.20
N VAL A 260 -12.37 3.05 22.30
CA VAL A 260 -11.74 2.05 23.17
C VAL A 260 -12.42 2.06 24.53
N PHE A 261 -13.02 0.94 24.89
CA PHE A 261 -13.65 0.69 26.18
C PHE A 261 -12.68 -0.06 27.08
N ARG A 262 -12.60 0.38 28.34
CA ARG A 262 -11.82 -0.25 29.40
C ARG A 262 -12.71 -0.47 30.61
N ASP A 263 -12.55 -1.58 31.31
CA ASP A 263 -13.09 -1.76 32.65
C ASP A 263 -12.07 -1.38 33.73
N ALA A 264 -12.36 -1.76 34.98
CA ALA A 264 -11.52 -1.52 36.14
C ALA A 264 -10.25 -2.41 36.18
N ASP A 265 -10.20 -3.48 35.38
CA ASP A 265 -9.11 -4.45 35.30
C ASP A 265 -8.25 -4.24 34.03
N ASP A 266 -8.45 -3.12 33.32
CA ASP A 266 -7.81 -2.76 32.04
C ASP A 266 -8.10 -3.75 30.89
N ILE A 267 -9.21 -4.49 30.93
CA ILE A 267 -9.69 -5.31 29.81
C ILE A 267 -10.25 -4.39 28.72
N ILE A 268 -9.82 -4.60 27.48
CA ILE A 268 -10.04 -3.67 26.37
C ILE A 268 -10.97 -4.27 25.32
N ARG A 269 -12.03 -3.53 24.97
CA ARG A 269 -12.78 -3.71 23.72
C ARG A 269 -12.59 -2.48 22.85
N SER A 270 -12.27 -2.66 21.57
CA SER A 270 -12.11 -1.56 20.62
C SER A 270 -13.10 -1.66 19.46
N GLU A 271 -13.71 -0.54 19.11
CA GLU A 271 -14.60 -0.42 17.96
C GLU A 271 -14.00 0.49 16.90
N HIS A 272 -14.04 0.06 15.65
CA HIS A 272 -13.53 0.83 14.51
C HIS A 272 -14.44 2.05 14.24
N LEU A 273 -13.86 3.24 14.16
CA LEU A 273 -14.59 4.48 13.84
C LEU A 273 -14.37 4.90 12.38
N ALA A 274 -13.11 5.01 11.95
CA ALA A 274 -12.74 5.37 10.59
C ALA A 274 -11.26 5.11 10.32
N THR A 275 -10.91 4.95 9.05
CA THR A 275 -9.51 4.87 8.58
C THR A 275 -9.27 5.96 7.56
N SER A 276 -8.14 6.65 7.72
CA SER A 276 -7.57 7.56 6.74
C SER A 276 -6.55 6.80 5.90
N ARG A 277 -6.60 7.02 4.58
CA ARG A 277 -5.61 6.50 3.64
C ARG A 277 -5.07 7.63 2.82
N ASP A 278 -3.75 7.69 2.66
CA ASP A 278 -3.11 8.63 1.76
C ASP A 278 -2.42 7.85 0.64
N GLU A 279 -3.21 7.47 -0.36
CA GLU A 279 -2.71 6.81 -1.56
C GLU A 279 -2.68 7.80 -2.75
N PRO A 280 -1.71 7.69 -3.67
CA PRO A 280 -1.67 8.55 -4.85
C PRO A 280 -2.95 8.44 -5.70
N GLY A 281 -3.82 9.45 -5.62
CA GLY A 281 -5.07 9.56 -6.38
C GLY A 281 -6.35 9.31 -5.56
N GLU A 282 -6.23 8.81 -4.32
CA GLU A 282 -7.34 8.65 -3.40
C GLU A 282 -6.83 8.90 -1.97
N SER A 283 -7.00 10.15 -1.52
CA SER A 283 -6.67 10.56 -0.16
C SER A 283 -7.97 10.72 0.60
N SER A 284 -8.18 9.88 1.62
CA SER A 284 -9.32 9.96 2.53
C SER A 284 -8.81 10.34 3.92
N SER A 285 -9.40 11.39 4.48
CA SER A 285 -9.11 11.83 5.85
C SER A 285 -10.40 11.89 6.63
N PHE A 286 -10.31 11.69 7.95
CA PHE A 286 -11.45 11.84 8.84
C PHE A 286 -11.21 12.97 9.85
N ARG A 287 -12.30 13.51 10.40
CA ARG A 287 -12.28 14.49 11.50
C ARG A 287 -13.12 13.96 12.64
N LEU A 288 -12.51 13.78 13.80
CA LEU A 288 -13.19 13.31 15.00
C LEU A 288 -13.75 14.50 15.80
N GLY A 289 -15.00 14.43 16.18
CA GLY A 289 -15.62 15.35 17.13
C GLY A 289 -15.28 15.04 18.57
N GLU A 290 -16.08 15.62 19.47
CA GLU A 290 -15.99 15.37 20.90
C GLU A 290 -16.70 14.08 21.29
N LEU A 291 -16.11 13.33 22.22
CA LEU A 291 -16.72 12.15 22.82
C LEU A 291 -17.82 12.55 23.80
N SER A 292 -19.05 12.14 23.51
CA SER A 292 -20.22 12.36 24.36
C SER A 292 -20.64 11.05 25.03
N VAL A 293 -20.86 11.10 26.34
CA VAL A 293 -21.35 9.97 27.13
C VAL A 293 -22.58 10.40 27.91
N THR A 294 -23.65 9.64 27.73
CA THR A 294 -24.89 9.72 28.50
C THR A 294 -25.08 8.40 29.26
N PRO A 295 -26.03 8.31 30.20
CA PRO A 295 -26.25 7.07 30.96
C PRO A 295 -26.56 5.82 30.11
N THR A 296 -26.99 5.99 28.86
CA THR A 296 -27.40 4.88 27.98
C THR A 296 -26.64 4.82 26.66
N VAL A 297 -25.90 5.86 26.29
CA VAL A 297 -25.32 6.01 24.95
C VAL A 297 -23.95 6.68 25.01
N VAL A 298 -23.01 6.16 24.22
CA VAL A 298 -21.75 6.80 23.84
C VAL A 298 -21.85 7.22 22.38
N SER A 299 -21.46 8.46 22.05
CA SER A 299 -21.43 8.94 20.67
C SER A 299 -20.22 9.79 20.35
N VAL A 300 -19.79 9.71 19.09
CA VAL A 300 -18.69 10.49 18.52
C VAL A 300 -19.02 10.84 17.08
N SER A 301 -18.81 12.09 16.68
CA SER A 301 -18.91 12.47 15.26
C SER A 301 -17.62 12.15 14.52
N VAL A 302 -17.75 11.64 13.31
CA VAL A 302 -16.66 11.30 12.40
C VAL A 302 -17.01 11.92 11.06
N THR A 303 -16.32 12.99 10.69
CA THR A 303 -16.64 13.87 9.54
C THR A 303 -18.10 14.29 9.51
N ASP A 304 -18.91 13.62 8.68
CA ASP A 304 -20.30 13.94 8.38
C ASP A 304 -21.25 12.87 8.96
N GLU A 305 -20.70 11.95 9.74
CA GLU A 305 -21.38 10.83 10.37
C GLU A 305 -21.31 10.95 11.90
N THR A 306 -22.32 10.42 12.59
CA THR A 306 -22.29 10.24 14.03
C THR A 306 -22.35 8.75 14.33
N VAL A 307 -21.28 8.24 14.92
CA VAL A 307 -21.21 6.86 15.41
C VAL A 307 -21.75 6.84 16.83
N THR A 308 -22.73 5.97 17.06
CA THR A 308 -23.43 5.84 18.34
C THR A 308 -23.42 4.38 18.78
N THR A 309 -23.07 4.12 20.04
CA THR A 309 -23.12 2.78 20.64
C THR A 309 -23.74 2.86 22.03
N GLY A 310 -24.30 1.74 22.51
CA GLY A 310 -24.87 1.65 23.85
C GLY A 310 -23.80 1.87 24.94
N ASN A 311 -24.18 2.54 26.02
CA ASN A 311 -23.35 2.65 27.22
C ASN A 311 -23.73 1.52 28.19
N THR A 312 -23.10 0.37 28.04
CA THR A 312 -23.28 -0.82 28.90
C THR A 312 -22.49 -0.70 30.20
N GLY A 313 -21.39 0.07 30.21
CA GLY A 313 -20.46 0.14 31.33
C GLY A 313 -19.62 -1.12 31.55
N ASP A 314 -19.85 -2.14 30.73
CA ASP A 314 -19.18 -3.43 30.71
C ASP A 314 -18.55 -3.62 29.31
N PRO A 315 -17.21 -3.79 29.19
CA PRO A 315 -16.54 -3.99 27.91
C PRO A 315 -16.87 -5.35 27.27
N ASP A 316 -17.36 -6.34 28.03
CA ASP A 316 -17.72 -7.66 27.53
C ASP A 316 -19.15 -7.74 26.96
N GLU A 317 -19.97 -6.70 27.15
CA GLU A 317 -21.30 -6.61 26.54
C GLU A 317 -21.26 -5.92 25.16
N ASP A 318 -21.59 -6.68 24.11
CA ASP A 318 -21.71 -6.17 22.74
C ASP A 318 -22.85 -5.14 22.60
N ALA A 319 -22.50 -3.87 22.57
CA ALA A 319 -23.44 -2.79 22.31
C ALA A 319 -23.59 -2.53 20.80
N GLN A 320 -24.83 -2.57 20.28
CA GLN A 320 -25.10 -2.29 18.86
C GLN A 320 -24.60 -0.91 18.43
N ILE A 321 -23.92 -0.87 17.28
CA ILE A 321 -23.43 0.37 16.67
C ILE A 321 -24.45 0.87 15.64
N VAL A 322 -24.80 2.14 15.76
CA VAL A 322 -25.64 2.86 14.81
C VAL A 322 -24.84 4.01 14.24
N THR A 323 -24.70 4.04 12.93
CA THR A 323 -24.08 5.14 12.19
C THR A 323 -25.18 5.99 11.55
N GLU A 324 -25.28 7.26 11.95
CA GLU A 324 -26.18 8.25 11.36
C GLU A 324 -25.39 9.18 10.43
N ARG A 325 -25.74 9.24 9.14
CA ARG A 325 -25.14 10.19 8.18
C ARG A 325 -25.99 11.45 8.05
N ALA A 326 -25.36 12.63 8.14
CA ALA A 326 -26.02 13.90 7.86
C ALA A 326 -26.13 14.11 6.33
N THR A 327 -27.34 14.29 5.82
CA THR A 327 -27.56 14.53 4.39
C THR A 327 -27.77 16.03 4.16
N SER A 328 -26.78 16.72 3.59
CA SER A 328 -26.94 18.11 3.18
C SER A 328 -27.62 18.20 1.82
N SER A 329 -28.75 18.90 1.76
CA SER A 329 -29.42 19.29 0.52
C SER A 329 -29.15 20.78 0.26
N MET A 330 -28.81 21.15 -0.97
CA MET A 330 -28.62 22.55 -1.36
C MET A 330 -29.81 23.00 -2.19
N VAL A 331 -30.50 24.03 -1.72
CA VAL A 331 -31.66 24.61 -2.42
C VAL A 331 -31.23 25.94 -3.00
N CYS A 332 -31.14 26.01 -4.32
CA CYS A 332 -30.81 27.23 -5.04
C CYS A 332 -32.07 27.86 -5.61
N THR A 333 -32.23 29.17 -5.40
CA THR A 333 -33.32 29.97 -5.94
C THR A 333 -32.73 31.02 -6.88
N LEU A 334 -33.22 31.09 -8.12
CA LEU A 334 -32.79 32.10 -9.09
C LEU A 334 -33.51 33.42 -8.82
N ARG A 335 -32.75 34.51 -8.59
CA ARG A 335 -33.27 35.87 -8.45
C ARG A 335 -32.36 36.83 -9.20
N ASP A 336 -32.95 37.71 -10.02
CA ASP A 336 -32.22 38.73 -10.80
C ASP A 336 -31.02 38.15 -11.57
N ASP A 337 -31.24 37.01 -12.24
CA ASP A 337 -30.23 36.24 -12.98
C ASP A 337 -29.03 35.73 -12.15
N LEU A 338 -29.16 35.72 -10.81
CA LEU A 338 -28.19 35.16 -9.87
C LEU A 338 -28.81 34.01 -9.06
N TYR A 339 -28.08 32.91 -8.90
CA TYR A 339 -28.50 31.82 -8.02
C TYR A 339 -28.13 32.13 -6.57
N GLU A 340 -29.13 32.34 -5.72
CA GLU A 340 -28.98 32.34 -4.26
C GLU A 340 -29.17 30.92 -3.73
N CYS A 341 -28.10 30.28 -3.27
CA CYS A 341 -28.14 28.92 -2.74
C CYS A 341 -28.09 28.90 -1.22
N GLU A 342 -29.03 28.21 -0.59
CA GLU A 342 -29.05 27.93 0.85
C GLU A 342 -28.83 26.43 1.09
N SER A 343 -27.85 26.07 1.92
CA SER A 343 -27.62 24.68 2.33
C SER A 343 -28.54 24.33 3.50
N ARG A 344 -29.40 23.33 3.31
CA ARG A 344 -30.22 22.72 4.37
C ARG A 344 -29.67 21.35 4.72
N VAL A 345 -29.13 21.23 5.93
CA VAL A 345 -28.78 19.93 6.52
C VAL A 345 -30.07 19.26 6.99
N THR A 346 -30.46 18.16 6.34
CA THR A 346 -31.58 17.33 6.76
C THR A 346 -31.04 16.09 7.47
N ASN A 347 -31.49 15.86 8.70
CA ASN A 347 -31.01 14.72 9.49
C ASN A 347 -31.71 13.41 9.08
N ARG A 348 -30.86 12.39 8.88
CA ARG A 348 -31.02 10.93 9.12
C ARG A 348 -31.30 10.01 7.93
N THR A 349 -30.26 9.25 7.57
CA THR A 349 -30.37 7.88 7.06
C THR A 349 -29.60 6.98 8.04
N CYS A 350 -30.27 6.02 8.70
CA CYS A 350 -29.63 5.08 9.64
C CYS A 350 -29.28 3.77 8.92
N GLN A 351 -28.02 3.33 8.98
CA GLN A 351 -27.63 1.96 8.61
C GLN A 351 -27.14 1.23 9.86
N GLY A 352 -27.66 0.03 10.10
CA GLY A 352 -27.23 -0.86 11.20
C GLY A 352 -26.82 -2.22 10.66
N SER A 353 -25.79 -2.84 11.25
CA SER A 353 -25.35 -4.21 10.97
C SER A 353 -26.27 -5.22 11.67
N ALA A 354 -26.89 -6.10 10.90
CA ALA A 354 -27.91 -7.04 11.36
C ALA A 354 -27.33 -8.29 12.04
N GLY A 355 -27.71 -8.50 13.30
CA GLY A 355 -27.66 -9.78 14.01
C GLY A 355 -28.64 -9.75 15.19
N ALA A 356 -29.79 -10.40 15.07
CA ALA A 356 -30.85 -10.44 16.10
C ALA A 356 -30.84 -11.79 16.85
N PRO A 357 -31.33 -11.88 18.10
CA PRO A 357 -32.77 -11.75 18.37
C PRO A 357 -33.17 -10.79 19.50
N ARG A 358 -34.43 -10.33 19.39
CA ARG A 358 -35.32 -9.62 20.34
C ARG A 358 -34.88 -9.74 21.81
N TRP A 359 -34.75 -8.66 22.58
CA TRP A 359 -35.81 -7.92 23.29
C TRP A 359 -35.29 -6.54 23.79
N TYR A 360 -36.19 -5.55 23.90
CA TYR A 360 -35.99 -4.16 24.37
C TYR A 360 -35.25 -3.17 23.44
N VAL A 361 -35.85 -2.84 22.30
CA VAL A 361 -35.64 -1.51 21.68
C VAL A 361 -36.71 -0.56 22.24
N ARG A 362 -36.39 0.17 23.30
CA ARG A 362 -37.22 1.31 23.75
C ARG A 362 -36.66 2.58 23.10
N SER A 363 -37.16 2.86 21.90
CA SER A 363 -37.33 4.19 21.31
C SER A 363 -36.33 5.29 21.73
N ILE A 364 -35.32 5.56 20.90
CA ILE A 364 -34.67 6.88 20.81
C ILE A 364 -34.64 7.30 19.34
N CYS A 365 -35.82 7.59 18.80
CA CYS A 365 -35.99 8.40 17.59
C CYS A 365 -37.19 9.31 17.86
N GLY A 366 -36.95 10.37 18.63
CA GLY A 366 -37.91 11.44 18.90
C GLY A 366 -37.68 12.61 17.95
N ARG A 367 -38.80 13.23 17.56
CA ARG A 367 -38.98 14.28 16.54
C ARG A 367 -38.08 15.49 16.66
#